data_AF-A0A932KDA5-F1
#
_entry.id   AF-A0A932KDA5-F1
#
_cell.length_a   1.000
_cell.length_b   1.000
_cell.length_c   1.000
_cell.angle_alpha   90.00
_cell.angle_beta   90.00
_cell.angle_gamma   90.00
#
_symmetry.space_group_name_H-M   'P 1'
#
loop_
_entity.id
_entity.type
_entity.pdbx_description
1 polymer ?
#
loop_
_entity_poly.entity_id
_entity_poly.type
_entity_poly.pdbx_seq_one_letter_code
_entity_poly.pdbx_strand_id
1 'polypeptide(L)'
;MVSVDTQQKALVGRLRNGGQEWRPQGQPEPVKVHAFPDDELGKVIPSGVYDMATHTGWVSVGVDHDTAAFAVETLRRWWRAMGRPTYPRAKRLLVTADGGGSHGSRSRLWKVELQQFADASGLRICVCHFPPGTSKASVLRSHGVASV
;
A
#
# COMPACT_ATOMS: atom_id res chain seq x y z
N MET A 1 -7.72 11.98 -6.65
CA MET A 1 -6.50 11.39 -7.24
C MET A 1 -5.83 10.62 -6.11
N VAL A 2 -5.34 9.42 -6.38
CA VAL A 2 -4.76 8.57 -5.33
C VAL A 2 -3.37 8.08 -5.69
N SER A 3 -2.56 7.82 -4.66
CA SER A 3 -1.30 7.10 -4.77
C SER A 3 -1.50 5.67 -4.28
N VAL A 4 -0.97 4.69 -5.02
CA VAL A 4 -0.96 3.28 -4.63
C VAL A 4 0.48 2.83 -4.50
N ASP A 5 0.79 2.16 -3.40
CA ASP A 5 2.13 1.71 -3.05
C ASP A 5 2.04 0.41 -2.26
N THR A 6 2.87 -0.57 -2.62
CA THR A 6 3.09 -1.75 -1.78
C THR A 6 4.36 -1.52 -0.99
N GLN A 7 4.21 -1.34 0.32
CA GLN A 7 5.37 -1.18 1.19
C GLN A 7 6.14 -2.51 1.28
N GLN A 8 7.43 -2.42 1.60
CA GLN A 8 8.29 -3.58 1.78
C GLN A 8 7.67 -4.58 2.75
N LYS A 9 7.77 -5.88 2.42
CA LYS A 9 7.27 -6.96 3.27
C LYS A 9 7.82 -6.81 4.68
N ALA A 10 6.94 -6.70 5.67
CA ALA A 10 7.32 -6.63 7.07
C ALA A 10 7.24 -8.02 7.68
N LEU A 11 8.25 -8.38 8.45
CA LEU A 11 8.20 -9.59 9.27
C LEU A 11 7.31 -9.30 10.48
N VAL A 12 6.39 -10.22 10.78
CA VAL A 12 5.54 -10.09 11.96
C VAL A 12 6.29 -10.62 13.17
N GLY A 13 6.45 -9.79 14.20
CA GLY A 13 7.07 -10.18 15.47
C GLY A 13 7.80 -9.04 16.17
N ARG A 14 8.27 -9.29 17.39
CA ARG A 14 9.11 -8.35 18.16
C ARG A 14 10.52 -8.29 17.59
N LEU A 15 10.68 -7.58 16.49
CA LEU A 15 11.97 -7.41 15.81
C LEU A 15 12.54 -6.02 16.09
N ARG A 16 13.87 -5.91 16.08
CA ARG A 16 14.54 -4.63 16.25
C ARG A 16 14.27 -3.70 15.06
N ASN A 17 13.39 -2.73 15.26
CA ASN A 17 13.21 -1.61 14.33
C ASN A 17 14.14 -0.44 14.73
N GLY A 18 14.64 0.32 13.75
CA GLY A 18 15.56 1.46 14.00
C GLY A 18 14.88 2.74 14.50
N GLY A 19 13.56 2.69 14.78
CA GLY A 19 12.78 3.80 15.31
C GLY A 19 12.76 3.85 16.84
N GLN A 20 12.21 4.91 17.40
CA GLN A 20 12.02 5.08 18.85
C GLN A 20 10.53 5.13 19.18
N GLU A 21 10.11 4.34 20.16
CA GLU A 21 8.77 4.42 20.77
C GLU A 21 8.91 5.04 22.16
N TRP A 22 8.00 5.94 22.53
CA TRP A 22 8.02 6.58 23.85
C TRP A 22 7.65 5.57 24.93
N ARG A 23 8.61 5.21 25.78
CA ARG A 23 8.41 4.33 26.94
C ARG A 23 9.06 4.90 28.21
N PRO A 24 8.56 4.52 29.40
CA PRO A 24 9.21 4.85 30.65
C PRO A 24 10.68 4.43 30.63
N GLN A 25 11.56 5.33 31.08
CA GLN A 25 12.99 5.09 31.12
C GLN A 25 13.31 3.82 31.92
N GLY A 26 14.14 2.93 31.36
CA GLY A 26 14.52 1.67 32.00
C GLY A 26 13.61 0.47 31.70
N GLN A 27 12.57 0.63 30.87
CA GLN A 27 11.68 -0.46 30.45
C GLN A 27 11.69 -0.67 28.92
N PRO A 28 12.85 -1.01 28.31
CA PRO A 28 12.89 -1.33 26.88
C PRO A 28 12.10 -2.61 26.61
N GLU A 29 11.39 -2.66 25.48
CA GLU A 29 10.74 -3.90 25.06
C GLU A 29 11.80 -4.88 24.53
N PRO A 30 11.82 -6.14 25.00
CA PRO A 30 12.73 -7.16 24.46
C PRO A 30 12.42 -7.42 23.00
N VAL A 31 13.38 -7.15 22.12
CA VAL A 31 13.29 -7.37 20.67
C VAL A 31 14.32 -8.39 20.19
N LYS A 32 13.97 -9.19 19.19
CA LYS A 32 14.91 -10.06 18.49
C LYS A 32 15.86 -9.18 17.66
N VAL A 33 17.16 -9.33 17.90
CA VAL A 33 18.24 -8.57 17.24
C VAL A 33 18.41 -8.99 15.78
N HIS A 34 18.09 -10.24 15.46
CA HIS A 34 18.11 -10.80 14.12
C HIS A 34 16.70 -11.02 13.59
N ALA A 35 16.46 -10.53 12.39
CA ALA A 35 15.19 -10.60 11.69
C ALA A 35 15.14 -11.86 10.81
N PHE A 36 14.98 -13.02 11.45
CA PHE A 36 14.65 -14.25 10.72
C PHE A 36 13.12 -14.36 10.59
N PRO A 37 12.60 -14.85 9.44
CA PRO A 37 11.20 -15.20 9.33
C PRO A 37 10.84 -16.17 10.45
N ASP A 38 9.82 -15.82 11.21
CA ASP A 38 9.23 -16.70 12.21
C ASP A 38 8.19 -17.55 11.48
N ASP A 39 8.38 -18.86 11.43
CA ASP A 39 7.54 -19.77 10.63
C ASP A 39 6.09 -19.81 11.13
N GLU A 40 5.81 -19.42 12.38
CA GLU A 40 4.45 -19.33 12.94
C GLU A 40 3.79 -17.97 12.68
N LEU A 41 4.55 -16.86 12.71
CA LEU A 41 4.00 -15.49 12.55
C LEU A 41 4.02 -14.98 11.10
N GLY A 42 4.89 -15.52 10.25
CA GLY A 42 4.94 -15.24 8.82
C GLY A 42 5.40 -13.83 8.44
N LYS A 43 5.09 -13.44 7.19
CA LYS A 43 5.40 -12.12 6.61
C LYS A 43 4.11 -11.45 6.17
N VAL A 44 3.98 -10.16 6.44
CA VAL A 44 2.87 -9.35 5.94
C VAL A 44 3.30 -8.44 4.81
N ILE A 45 2.36 -8.19 3.91
CA ILE A 45 2.53 -7.37 2.72
C ILE A 45 1.50 -6.24 2.81
N PRO A 46 1.90 -5.06 3.31
CA PRO A 46 1.01 -3.91 3.35
C PRO A 46 0.90 -3.31 1.95
N SER A 47 -0.33 -3.20 1.44
CA SER A 47 -0.69 -2.45 0.24
C SER A 47 -1.51 -1.23 0.65
N GLY A 48 -1.08 -0.05 0.23
CA GLY A 48 -1.64 1.23 0.64
C GLY A 48 -2.29 2.00 -0.51
N VAL A 49 -3.38 2.71 -0.19
CA VAL A 49 -3.97 3.77 -1.03
C VAL A 49 -3.97 5.06 -0.23
N TYR A 50 -3.40 6.12 -0.78
CA TYR A 50 -3.44 7.45 -0.19
C TYR A 50 -4.25 8.40 -1.05
N ASP A 51 -5.30 8.96 -0.48
CA ASP A 51 -6.11 9.99 -1.10
C ASP A 51 -5.55 11.37 -0.76
N MET A 52 -5.09 12.09 -1.79
CA MET A 52 -4.50 13.41 -1.62
C MET A 52 -5.52 14.51 -1.42
N ALA A 53 -6.79 14.31 -1.81
CA ALA A 53 -7.80 15.36 -1.65
C ALA A 53 -8.35 15.40 -0.23
N THR A 54 -8.41 14.26 0.46
CA THR A 54 -8.85 14.17 1.86
C THR A 54 -7.70 13.96 2.84
N HIS A 55 -6.47 13.78 2.36
CA HIS A 55 -5.30 13.41 3.17
C HIS A 55 -5.53 12.13 4.00
N THR A 56 -6.31 11.18 3.48
CA THR A 56 -6.62 9.92 4.17
C THR A 56 -5.93 8.73 3.53
N GLY A 57 -5.52 7.77 4.36
CA GLY A 57 -4.90 6.52 3.93
C GLY A 57 -5.84 5.32 4.13
N TRP A 58 -5.67 4.31 3.28
CA TRP A 58 -6.21 2.97 3.46
C TRP A 58 -5.06 1.98 3.34
N VAL A 59 -5.04 0.98 4.22
CA VAL A 59 -4.06 -0.10 4.17
C VAL A 59 -4.79 -1.43 4.17
N SER A 60 -4.43 -2.30 3.25
CA SER A 60 -4.79 -3.72 3.29
C SER A 60 -3.54 -4.54 3.57
N VAL A 61 -3.65 -5.52 4.46
CA VAL A 61 -2.54 -6.35 4.91
C VAL A 61 -2.75 -7.75 4.35
N GLY A 62 -1.86 -8.15 3.43
CA GLY A 62 -1.83 -9.50 2.88
C GLY A 62 -0.89 -10.38 3.69
N VAL A 63 -1.23 -11.67 3.84
CA VAL A 63 -0.40 -12.67 4.55
C VAL A 63 0.32 -13.64 3.61
N ASP A 64 0.19 -13.44 2.30
CA ASP A 64 0.68 -14.36 1.27
C ASP A 64 1.63 -13.64 0.29
N HIS A 65 1.25 -13.49 -1.00
CA HIS A 65 2.12 -12.92 -2.03
C HIS A 65 1.75 -11.47 -2.41
N ASP A 66 2.79 -10.69 -2.75
CA ASP A 66 2.63 -9.38 -3.37
C ASP A 66 2.26 -9.58 -4.84
N THR A 67 0.99 -9.40 -5.17
CA THR A 67 0.45 -9.66 -6.51
C THR A 67 -0.35 -8.48 -7.03
N ALA A 68 -0.41 -8.35 -8.35
CA ALA A 68 -1.26 -7.36 -9.02
C ALA A 68 -2.74 -7.49 -8.64
N ALA A 69 -3.22 -8.70 -8.33
CA ALA A 69 -4.58 -8.92 -7.86
C ALA A 69 -4.79 -8.33 -6.46
N PHE A 70 -3.86 -8.58 -5.53
CA PHE A 70 -3.94 -8.04 -4.16
C PHE A 70 -3.89 -6.50 -4.14
N ALA A 71 -3.03 -5.95 -4.97
CA ALA A 71 -2.93 -4.53 -5.23
C ALA A 71 -4.25 -3.87 -5.67
N VAL A 72 -4.85 -4.39 -6.75
CA VAL A 72 -6.10 -3.84 -7.27
C VAL A 72 -7.24 -4.11 -6.31
N GLU A 73 -7.25 -5.23 -5.60
CA GLU A 73 -8.26 -5.49 -4.57
C GLU A 73 -8.17 -4.48 -3.42
N THR A 74 -6.96 -4.05 -3.04
CA THR A 74 -6.77 -2.96 -2.08
C THR A 74 -7.42 -1.67 -2.57
N LEU A 75 -7.18 -1.30 -3.83
CA LEU A 75 -7.80 -0.12 -4.46
C LEU A 75 -9.33 -0.26 -4.54
N ARG A 76 -9.82 -1.46 -4.85
CA ARG A 76 -11.25 -1.78 -4.97
C ARG A 76 -11.95 -1.67 -3.61
N ARG A 77 -11.31 -2.12 -2.53
CA ARG A 77 -11.80 -1.97 -1.14
C ARG A 77 -11.83 -0.52 -0.70
N TRP A 78 -10.75 0.22 -0.94
CA TRP A 78 -10.71 1.67 -0.68
C TRP A 78 -11.85 2.40 -1.41
N TRP A 79 -12.06 2.09 -2.70
CA TRP A 79 -13.12 2.73 -3.48
C TRP A 79 -14.51 2.43 -2.90
N ARG A 80 -14.78 1.19 -2.52
CA ARG A 80 -16.09 0.81 -1.95
C ARG A 80 -16.35 1.47 -0.59
N ALA A 81 -15.35 1.49 0.28
CA ALA A 81 -15.51 1.93 1.66
C ALA A 81 -15.44 3.46 1.82
N MET A 82 -14.55 4.12 1.07
CA MET A 82 -14.27 5.55 1.24
C MET A 82 -14.45 6.33 -0.06
N GLY A 83 -13.86 5.88 -1.16
CA GLY A 83 -13.85 6.64 -2.41
C GLY A 83 -15.24 6.95 -2.98
N ARG A 84 -16.14 5.96 -3.05
CA ARG A 84 -17.48 6.10 -3.63
C ARG A 84 -18.40 6.98 -2.77
N PRO A 85 -18.46 6.82 -1.43
CA PRO A 85 -19.18 7.78 -0.57
C PRO A 85 -18.66 9.21 -0.67
N THR A 86 -17.33 9.41 -0.71
CA THR A 86 -16.71 10.73 -0.78
C THR A 86 -16.86 11.37 -2.17
N TYR A 87 -16.83 10.58 -3.24
CA TYR A 87 -16.89 11.06 -4.63
C TYR A 87 -18.04 10.41 -5.43
N PRO A 88 -19.31 10.64 -5.06
CA PRO A 88 -20.46 9.93 -5.66
C PRO A 88 -20.67 10.22 -7.14
N ARG A 89 -20.13 11.35 -7.63
CA ARG A 89 -20.23 11.78 -9.04
C ARG A 89 -18.97 11.54 -9.86
N ALA A 90 -17.94 10.91 -9.28
CA ALA A 90 -16.70 10.67 -10.01
C ALA A 90 -16.92 9.67 -11.16
N LYS A 91 -16.42 10.04 -12.34
CA LYS A 91 -16.39 9.18 -13.54
C LYS A 91 -14.97 8.80 -13.96
N ARG A 92 -13.97 9.31 -13.25
CA ARG A 92 -12.54 9.18 -13.56
C ARG A 92 -11.77 9.03 -12.26
N LEU A 93 -10.78 8.14 -12.27
CA LEU A 93 -9.84 7.96 -11.18
C LEU A 93 -8.42 8.02 -11.74
N LEU A 94 -7.61 8.95 -11.21
CA LEU A 94 -6.18 9.01 -11.48
C LEU A 94 -5.44 8.28 -10.36
N VAL A 95 -4.69 7.25 -10.75
CA VAL A 95 -3.85 6.41 -9.90
C VAL A 95 -2.38 6.71 -10.21
N THR A 96 -1.61 7.05 -9.18
CA THR A 96 -0.15 7.15 -9.28
C THR A 96 0.48 5.93 -8.62
N ALA A 97 1.48 5.33 -9.26
CA ALA A 97 2.18 4.14 -8.76
C ALA A 97 3.69 4.29 -8.98
N ASP A 98 4.50 3.75 -8.07
CA ASP A 98 5.97 3.76 -8.16
C ASP A 98 6.53 2.85 -9.28
N GLY A 99 5.69 1.92 -9.79
CA GLY A 99 6.02 1.05 -10.92
C GLY A 99 6.93 -0.12 -10.57
N GLY A 100 7.14 -0.39 -9.29
CA GLY A 100 7.84 -1.59 -8.81
C GLY A 100 6.90 -2.80 -8.67
N GLY A 101 7.46 -4.01 -8.74
CA GLY A 101 6.76 -5.25 -8.36
C GLY A 101 5.40 -5.46 -9.02
N SER A 102 4.37 -5.66 -8.20
CA SER A 102 3.00 -5.99 -8.58
C SER A 102 2.26 -4.90 -9.37
N HIS A 103 2.70 -3.64 -9.33
CA HIS A 103 2.09 -2.52 -10.06
C HIS A 103 2.89 -2.07 -11.28
N GLY A 104 3.88 -2.85 -11.71
CA GLY A 104 4.77 -2.47 -12.79
C GLY A 104 4.03 -2.16 -14.10
N SER A 105 4.47 -1.12 -14.80
CA SER A 105 3.89 -0.69 -16.09
C SER A 105 3.93 -1.78 -17.18
N ARG A 106 4.84 -2.74 -17.05
CA ARG A 106 4.99 -3.92 -17.92
C ARG A 106 4.15 -5.13 -17.47
N SER A 107 3.59 -5.11 -16.25
CA SER A 107 2.77 -6.20 -15.73
C SER A 107 1.44 -6.27 -16.50
N ARG A 108 1.22 -7.39 -17.20
CA ARG A 108 -0.05 -7.65 -17.91
C ARG A 108 -1.19 -7.87 -16.92
N LEU A 109 -0.93 -8.60 -15.84
CA LEU A 109 -1.94 -8.88 -14.82
C LEU A 109 -2.41 -7.57 -14.15
N TRP A 110 -1.51 -6.64 -13.86
CA TRP A 110 -1.88 -5.30 -13.36
C TRP A 110 -2.89 -4.59 -14.26
N LYS A 111 -2.66 -4.60 -15.57
CA LYS A 111 -3.56 -3.98 -16.55
C LYS A 111 -4.92 -4.69 -16.60
N VAL A 112 -4.92 -6.03 -16.56
CA VAL A 112 -6.15 -6.84 -16.57
C VAL A 112 -6.98 -6.57 -15.32
N GLU A 113 -6.38 -6.62 -14.14
CA GLU A 113 -7.06 -6.37 -12.87
C GLU A 113 -7.63 -4.96 -12.80
N LEU A 114 -6.86 -3.95 -13.23
CA LEU A 114 -7.34 -2.57 -13.32
C LEU A 114 -8.50 -2.41 -14.29
N GLN A 115 -8.46 -3.10 -15.43
CA GLN A 115 -9.58 -3.07 -16.38
C GLN A 115 -10.83 -3.68 -15.77
N GLN A 116 -10.73 -4.85 -15.12
CA GLN A 116 -11.85 -5.46 -14.43
C GLN A 116 -12.41 -4.56 -13.32
N PHE A 117 -11.54 -3.82 -12.62
CA PHE A 117 -11.97 -2.85 -11.64
C PHE A 117 -12.67 -1.65 -12.28
N ALA A 118 -12.16 -1.12 -13.39
CA ALA A 118 -12.79 -0.05 -14.17
C ALA A 118 -14.20 -0.46 -14.62
N ASP A 119 -14.34 -1.67 -15.17
CA ASP A 119 -15.62 -2.20 -15.64
C ASP A 119 -16.63 -2.33 -14.49
N ALA A 120 -16.20 -2.89 -13.36
CA ALA A 120 -17.06 -3.08 -12.19
C ALA A 120 -17.44 -1.77 -11.48
N SER A 121 -16.58 -0.75 -11.54
CA SER A 121 -16.81 0.53 -10.86
C SER A 121 -17.46 1.60 -11.75
N GLY A 122 -17.44 1.41 -13.07
CA GLY A 122 -17.82 2.44 -14.05
C GLY A 122 -16.85 3.62 -14.13
N LEU A 123 -15.67 3.51 -13.52
CA LEU A 123 -14.65 4.56 -13.53
C LEU A 123 -13.74 4.40 -14.74
N ARG A 124 -13.44 5.52 -15.42
CA ARG A 124 -12.27 5.56 -16.31
C ARG A 124 -11.00 5.73 -15.48
N ILE A 125 -10.14 4.71 -15.48
CA ILE A 125 -8.92 4.71 -14.67
C ILE A 125 -7.73 5.13 -15.53
N CYS A 126 -7.04 6.19 -15.11
CA CYS A 126 -5.75 6.59 -15.68
C CYS A 126 -4.65 6.23 -14.68
N VAL A 127 -3.57 5.63 -15.17
CA VAL A 127 -2.41 5.25 -14.34
C VAL A 127 -1.19 6.03 -14.79
N CYS A 128 -0.52 6.67 -13.84
CA CYS A 128 0.78 7.31 -14.04
C CYS A 128 1.82 6.59 -13.20
N HIS A 129 2.92 6.17 -13.83
CA HIS A 129 4.05 5.57 -13.15
C HIS A 129 5.14 6.61 -12.90
N PHE A 130 5.68 6.63 -11.69
CA PHE A 130 6.86 7.43 -11.41
C PHE A 130 8.09 6.84 -12.13
N PRO A 131 9.12 7.66 -12.45
CA PRO A 131 10.36 7.18 -13.04
C PRO A 131 11.05 6.12 -12.15
N PRO A 132 11.78 5.14 -12.72
CA PRO A 132 12.48 4.13 -11.93
C PRO A 132 13.43 4.77 -10.89
N GLY A 133 13.41 4.28 -9.64
CA GLY A 133 14.29 4.75 -8.56
C GLY A 133 13.66 5.74 -7.57
N THR A 134 12.38 6.10 -7.72
CA THR A 134 11.67 7.05 -6.84
C THR A 134 10.90 6.38 -5.68
N SER A 135 11.20 5.14 -5.29
CA SER A 135 10.51 4.46 -4.17
C SER A 135 10.65 5.20 -2.82
N LYS A 136 11.61 6.12 -2.70
CA LYS A 136 11.75 7.04 -1.56
C LYS A 136 10.87 8.31 -1.64
N ALA A 137 10.15 8.53 -2.74
CA ALA A 137 9.41 9.76 -3.03
C ALA A 137 7.89 9.56 -3.18
N SER A 138 7.33 8.40 -2.83
CA SER A 138 5.86 8.23 -2.80
C SER A 138 5.25 9.09 -1.68
N VAL A 139 4.14 9.76 -1.99
CA VAL A 139 3.47 10.73 -1.08
C VAL A 139 3.10 10.11 0.28
N LEU A 140 2.92 8.79 0.32
CA LEU A 140 2.71 8.00 1.54
C LEU A 140 3.81 8.20 2.59
N ARG A 141 5.08 8.34 2.19
CA ARG A 141 6.18 8.59 3.14
C ARG A 141 6.38 10.08 3.44
N SER A 142 6.06 10.99 2.52
CA SER A 142 6.27 12.43 2.74
C SER A 142 5.29 13.06 3.74
N HIS A 143 4.16 12.40 4.03
CA HIS A 143 3.14 12.84 4.99
C HIS A 143 3.10 11.99 6.28
N GLY A 144 4.16 11.25 6.59
CA GLY A 144 4.34 10.69 7.93
C GLY A 144 3.41 9.53 8.30
N VAL A 145 2.92 8.73 7.34
CA VAL A 145 2.36 7.41 7.66
C VAL A 145 3.55 6.47 7.86
N ALA A 146 4.24 6.63 9.00
CA ALA A 146 5.28 5.72 9.43
C ALA A 146 4.66 4.35 9.68
N SER A 147 5.32 3.31 9.17
CA SER A 147 5.06 1.91 9.51
C SER A 147 4.78 1.75 11.00
N VAL A 148 3.68 1.05 11.31
CA VAL A 148 3.51 0.38 12.60
C VAL A 148 4.60 -0.69 12.74
#